data_AF-A0A6J5J8L0-F1
#
_entry.id   AF-A0A6J5J8L0-F1
#
_cell.length_a   1.000
_cell.length_b   1.000
_cell.length_c   1.000
_cell.angle_alpha   90.00
_cell.angle_beta   90.00
_cell.angle_gamma   90.00
#
_symmetry.space_group_name_H-M   'P 1'
#
loop_
_entity.id
_entity.type
_entity.pdbx_description
1 polymer ?
#
loop_
_entity_poly.entity_id
_entity_poly.type
_entity_poly.pdbx_seq_one_letter_code
_entity_poly.pdbx_strand_id
1 'polypeptide(L)'
;MNATVERPTSRPSHSVVLGCVSFAVGGPLVTSLVWPAVTLVMGALLDGPSWERLKVSAGMVPIIFFGSFLLGFFLPAAVAGGIMGAIGTRIRRRWFVLLGMVVGAGAALGFVEIVNGLAKSDTSRSLTAGATLNAIVASALMSHWLHRRLERRR
;
A
#
# COMPACT_ATOMS: atom_id res chain seq x y z
N MET A 1 -43.86 -9.80 -19.65
CA MET A 1 -43.61 -8.94 -18.48
C MET A 1 -42.11 -8.90 -18.24
N ASN A 2 -41.46 -7.79 -18.57
CA ASN A 2 -40.03 -7.59 -18.40
C ASN A 2 -39.75 -7.23 -16.93
N ALA A 3 -39.09 -8.13 -16.20
CA ALA A 3 -38.48 -7.80 -14.92
C ALA A 3 -37.19 -7.01 -15.20
N THR A 4 -37.30 -5.69 -15.16
CA THR A 4 -36.13 -4.78 -15.16
C THR A 4 -35.39 -4.96 -13.85
N VAL A 5 -34.38 -5.83 -13.85
CA VAL A 5 -33.40 -5.92 -12.77
C VAL A 5 -32.67 -4.58 -12.71
N GLU A 6 -32.99 -3.77 -11.70
CA GLU A 6 -32.24 -2.57 -11.35
C GLU A 6 -30.79 -2.96 -11.07
N ARG A 7 -29.89 -2.64 -12.01
CA ARG A 7 -28.45 -2.69 -11.78
C ARG A 7 -28.08 -1.58 -10.79
N PRO A 8 -27.42 -1.86 -9.66
CA PRO A 8 -26.85 -0.79 -8.88
C PRO A 8 -25.73 -0.11 -9.70
N THR A 9 -25.91 1.18 -9.94
CA THR A 9 -25.03 2.05 -10.72
C THR A 9 -23.77 2.42 -9.94
N SER A 10 -22.94 1.45 -9.55
CA SER A 10 -21.58 1.78 -9.13
C SER A 10 -20.79 2.15 -10.39
N ARG A 11 -20.80 3.44 -10.76
CA ARG A 11 -20.00 3.94 -11.89
C ARG A 11 -18.54 3.49 -11.70
N PRO A 12 -17.87 2.93 -12.72
CA PRO A 12 -16.50 2.46 -12.60
C PRO A 12 -15.53 3.55 -12.12
N SER A 13 -15.82 4.83 -12.41
CA SER A 13 -15.05 5.97 -11.89
C SER A 13 -15.03 6.05 -10.36
N HIS A 14 -16.13 5.70 -9.68
CA HIS A 14 -16.21 5.77 -8.23
C HIS A 14 -15.37 4.67 -7.55
N SER A 15 -15.26 3.49 -8.17
CA SER A 15 -14.42 2.39 -7.69
C SER A 15 -12.92 2.72 -7.86
N VAL A 16 -12.55 3.36 -8.98
CA VAL A 16 -11.18 3.84 -9.23
C VAL A 16 -10.80 4.92 -8.23
N VAL A 17 -11.63 5.95 -8.05
CA VAL A 17 -11.36 7.04 -7.10
C VAL A 17 -11.26 6.49 -5.67
N LEU A 18 -12.18 5.60 -5.28
CA LEU A 18 -12.11 4.94 -3.97
C LEU A 18 -10.79 4.18 -3.80
N GLY A 19 -10.37 3.42 -4.81
CA GLY A 19 -9.10 2.70 -4.82
C GLY A 19 -7.90 3.63 -4.68
N CYS A 20 -7.81 4.66 -5.52
CA CYS A 20 -6.74 5.66 -5.48
C CYS A 20 -6.63 6.33 -4.11
N VAL A 21 -7.73 6.89 -3.60
CA VAL A 21 -7.74 7.64 -2.33
C VAL A 21 -7.43 6.71 -1.16
N SER A 22 -8.02 5.51 -1.15
CA SER A 22 -7.80 4.54 -0.06
C SER A 22 -6.35 4.10 -0.01
N PHE A 23 -5.71 3.82 -1.14
CA PHE A 23 -4.29 3.41 -1.15
C PHE A 23 -3.34 4.59 -0.94
N ALA A 24 -3.67 5.80 -1.41
CA ALA A 24 -2.87 7.00 -1.19
C ALA A 24 -2.70 7.30 0.31
N VAL A 25 -3.72 7.04 1.12
CA VAL A 25 -3.66 7.22 2.58
C VAL A 25 -3.28 5.93 3.29
N GLY A 26 -3.93 4.83 2.93
CA GLY A 26 -3.77 3.53 3.59
C GLY A 26 -2.42 2.87 3.33
N GLY A 27 -1.82 3.06 2.15
CA GLY A 27 -0.47 2.57 1.85
C GLY A 27 0.58 3.15 2.80
N PRO A 28 0.74 4.48 2.86
CA PRO A 28 1.62 5.13 3.84
C PRO A 28 1.28 4.78 5.28
N LEU A 29 -0.01 4.71 5.65
CA LEU A 29 -0.44 4.32 6.99
C LEU A 29 0.07 2.93 7.36
N VAL A 30 -0.15 1.93 6.49
CA VAL A 30 0.31 0.56 6.73
C VAL A 30 1.82 0.50 6.81
N THR A 31 2.54 1.14 5.89
CA THR A 31 4.01 1.20 5.90
C THR A 31 4.54 1.83 7.18
N SER A 32 3.92 2.92 7.66
CA SER A 32 4.30 3.61 8.89
C SER A 32 4.09 2.79 10.16
N LEU A 33 3.26 1.74 10.11
CA LEU A 33 3.03 0.84 11.24
C LEU A 33 3.86 -0.44 11.13
N VAL A 34 3.90 -1.05 9.95
CA VAL A 34 4.59 -2.33 9.72
C VAL A 34 6.09 -2.16 9.92
N TRP A 35 6.70 -1.11 9.38
CA TRP A 35 8.14 -0.96 9.46
C TRP A 35 8.66 -0.73 10.89
N PRO A 36 8.09 0.20 11.68
CA PRO A 36 8.45 0.35 13.09
C PRO A 36 8.16 -0.89 13.93
N ALA A 37 7.09 -1.62 13.63
CA ALA A 37 6.79 -2.88 14.32
C ALA A 37 7.84 -3.96 14.03
N VAL A 38 8.26 -4.12 12.77
CA VAL A 38 9.32 -5.08 12.40
C VAL A 38 10.64 -4.73 13.06
N THR A 39 11.02 -3.45 13.05
CA THR A 39 12.26 -2.99 13.72
C THR A 39 12.20 -3.18 15.23
N LEU A 40 11.04 -2.93 15.85
CA LEU A 40 10.85 -3.15 17.29
C LEU A 40 10.95 -4.64 17.64
N VAL A 41 10.28 -5.52 16.90
CA VAL A 41 10.29 -6.97 17.13
C VAL A 41 11.69 -7.53 16.92
N MET A 42 12.37 -7.16 15.82
CA MET A 42 13.75 -7.61 15.58
C MET A 42 14.72 -7.10 16.64
N GLY A 43 14.59 -5.84 17.04
CA GLY A 43 15.37 -5.27 18.13
C GLY A 43 15.11 -5.99 19.46
N ALA A 44 13.85 -6.33 19.76
CA ALA A 44 13.51 -7.06 20.98
C ALA A 44 14.08 -8.49 20.99
N LEU A 45 14.15 -9.14 19.83
CA LEU A 45 14.71 -10.49 19.69
C LEU A 45 16.24 -10.53 19.85
N LEU A 46 16.95 -9.50 19.39
CA LEU A 46 18.42 -9.46 19.40
C LEU A 46 19.00 -9.03 20.74
N ASP A 47 18.48 -7.94 21.31
CA ASP A 47 19.07 -7.32 22.52
C ASP A 47 18.08 -7.19 23.69
N GLY A 48 16.90 -7.79 23.57
CA GLY A 48 15.84 -7.71 24.58
C GLY A 48 14.94 -6.47 24.47
N PRO A 49 13.79 -6.50 25.17
CA PRO A 49 12.83 -5.40 25.15
C PRO A 49 13.38 -4.16 25.88
N SER A 50 13.29 -2.99 25.26
CA SER A 50 13.72 -1.73 25.87
C SER A 50 12.73 -0.58 25.60
N TRP A 51 12.54 0.24 26.63
CA TRP A 51 11.67 1.42 26.56
C TRP A 51 12.18 2.48 25.58
N GLU A 52 13.49 2.58 25.40
CA GLU A 52 14.10 3.50 24.43
C GLU A 52 13.75 3.11 22.99
N ARG A 53 13.85 1.82 22.64
CA ARG A 53 13.45 1.34 21.30
C ARG A 53 11.97 1.54 21.04
N LEU A 54 11.11 1.32 22.03
CA LEU A 54 9.69 1.61 21.89
C LEU A 54 9.44 3.09 21.56
N LYS A 55 10.12 4.01 22.25
CA LYS A 55 10.01 5.45 21.97
C LYS A 55 10.51 5.80 20.57
N VAL A 56 11.65 5.24 20.16
CA VAL A 56 12.20 5.45 18.81
C VAL A 56 11.24 4.94 17.74
N SER A 57 10.78 3.69 17.86
CA SER A 57 9.81 3.11 16.92
C SER A 57 8.51 3.91 16.87
N ALA A 58 7.98 4.36 18.01
CA ALA A 58 6.79 5.22 18.05
C ALA A 58 7.03 6.57 17.35
N GLY A 59 8.21 7.16 17.52
CA GLY A 59 8.62 8.39 16.83
C GLY A 59 8.80 8.21 15.31
N MET A 60 9.18 7.02 14.86
CA MET A 60 9.30 6.73 13.43
C MET A 60 7.96 6.71 12.70
N VAL A 61 6.85 6.35 13.38
CA VAL A 61 5.52 6.27 12.76
C VAL A 61 5.11 7.60 12.08
N PRO A 62 5.04 8.75 12.79
CA PRO A 62 4.67 10.01 12.14
C PRO A 62 5.70 10.43 11.08
N ILE A 63 7.00 10.20 11.32
CA ILE A 63 8.05 10.55 10.36
C ILE A 63 7.86 9.81 9.03
N ILE A 64 7.63 8.50 9.08
CA ILE A 64 7.41 7.67 7.89
C ILE A 64 6.09 8.06 7.21
N PHE A 65 5.04 8.32 7.98
CA PHE A 65 3.74 8.71 7.44
C PHE A 65 3.83 10.05 6.70
N PHE A 66 4.25 11.12 7.37
CA PHE A 66 4.38 12.45 6.76
C PHE A 66 5.45 12.49 5.67
N GLY A 67 6.58 11.82 5.89
CA GLY A 67 7.65 11.68 4.89
C GLY A 67 7.16 11.04 3.60
N SER A 68 6.23 10.09 3.67
CA SER A 68 5.63 9.48 2.47
C SER A 68 4.83 10.47 1.62
N PHE A 69 4.20 11.47 2.24
CA PHE A 69 3.50 12.54 1.52
C PHE A 69 4.46 13.58 0.97
N LEU A 70 5.45 14.01 1.77
CA LEU A 70 6.45 14.99 1.35
C LEU A 70 7.30 14.49 0.18
N LEU A 71 7.70 13.22 0.21
CA LEU A 71 8.57 12.61 -0.81
C LEU A 71 7.78 11.96 -1.96
N GLY A 72 6.44 12.03 -1.94
CA GLY A 72 5.61 11.49 -3.02
C GLY A 72 5.47 9.97 -3.05
N PHE A 73 5.93 9.22 -2.04
CA PHE A 73 5.76 7.76 -1.95
C PHE A 73 4.30 7.29 -1.89
N PHE A 74 3.35 8.21 -1.67
CA PHE A 74 1.93 7.91 -1.81
C PHE A 74 1.49 7.71 -3.28
N LEU A 75 2.21 8.26 -4.28
CA LEU A 75 1.84 8.16 -5.69
C LEU A 75 1.80 6.70 -6.18
N PRO A 76 2.85 5.88 -5.97
CA PRO A 76 2.84 4.48 -6.37
C PRO A 76 1.67 3.70 -5.76
N ALA A 77 1.38 3.98 -4.48
CA ALA A 77 0.25 3.39 -3.78
C ALA A 77 -1.08 3.82 -4.42
N ALA A 78 -1.26 5.12 -4.70
CA ALA A 78 -2.46 5.65 -5.35
C ALA A 78 -2.68 5.02 -6.73
N VAL A 79 -1.64 4.90 -7.55
CA VAL A 79 -1.69 4.25 -8.86
C VAL A 79 -2.10 2.79 -8.74
N ALA A 80 -1.48 2.04 -7.82
CA ALA A 80 -1.85 0.66 -7.55
C ALA A 80 -3.31 0.54 -7.12
N GLY A 81 -3.75 1.40 -6.20
CA GLY A 81 -5.15 1.46 -5.75
C GLY A 81 -6.13 1.76 -6.88
N GLY A 82 -5.78 2.65 -7.80
CA GLY A 82 -6.58 2.97 -8.98
C GLY A 82 -6.76 1.79 -9.92
N ILE A 83 -5.66 1.08 -10.23
CA ILE A 83 -5.68 -0.14 -11.05
C ILE A 83 -6.56 -1.21 -10.39
N MET A 84 -6.36 -1.45 -9.09
CA MET A 84 -7.14 -2.40 -8.32
C MET A 84 -8.63 -2.01 -8.25
N GLY A 85 -8.91 -0.72 -8.08
CA GLY A 85 -10.26 -0.15 -8.11
C GLY A 85 -10.95 -0.30 -9.46
N ALA A 86 -10.22 -0.17 -10.57
CA ALA A 86 -10.73 -0.37 -11.93
C ALA A 86 -11.14 -1.82 -12.19
N ILE A 87 -10.31 -2.76 -11.70
CA ILE A 87 -10.57 -4.20 -11.81
C ILE A 87 -11.78 -4.60 -10.96
N GLY A 88 -11.88 -4.01 -9.76
CA GLY A 88 -12.97 -4.24 -8.82
C GLY A 88 -13.14 -5.72 -8.44
N THR A 89 -14.38 -6.18 -8.29
CA THR A 89 -14.67 -7.56 -7.82
C THR A 89 -14.79 -8.58 -8.97
N ARG A 90 -14.25 -8.28 -10.15
CA ARG A 90 -14.32 -9.20 -11.31
C ARG A 90 -13.54 -10.51 -11.10
N ILE A 91 -12.62 -10.51 -10.15
CA ILE A 91 -11.73 -11.63 -9.85
C ILE A 91 -11.98 -12.10 -8.41
N ARG A 92 -11.81 -13.40 -8.15
CA ARG A 92 -11.83 -13.95 -6.78
C ARG A 92 -10.79 -13.26 -5.90
N ARG A 93 -11.14 -13.09 -4.62
CA ARG A 93 -10.35 -12.38 -3.61
C ARG A 93 -8.88 -12.80 -3.53
N ARG A 94 -8.58 -14.10 -3.58
CA ARG A 94 -7.20 -14.62 -3.50
C ARG A 94 -6.33 -14.08 -4.63
N TRP A 95 -6.85 -14.12 -5.86
CA TRP A 95 -6.16 -13.61 -7.04
C TRP A 95 -6.12 -12.09 -7.08
N PHE A 96 -7.17 -11.42 -6.57
CA PHE A 96 -7.16 -9.97 -6.41
C PHE A 96 -6.04 -9.50 -5.49
N VAL A 97 -5.85 -10.15 -4.33
CA VAL A 97 -4.76 -9.83 -3.41
C VAL A 97 -3.38 -10.09 -4.02
N LEU A 98 -3.21 -11.22 -4.73
CA LEU A 98 -1.97 -11.52 -5.46
C LEU A 98 -1.65 -10.47 -6.52
N LEU A 99 -2.66 -10.06 -7.30
CA LEU A 99 -2.51 -8.99 -8.27
C LEU A 99 -2.11 -7.67 -7.60
N GLY A 100 -2.74 -7.35 -6.47
CA GLY A 100 -2.40 -6.16 -5.68
C GLY A 100 -0.95 -6.15 -5.21
N MET A 101 -0.44 -7.27 -4.73
CA MET A 101 0.98 -7.40 -4.35
C MET A 101 1.90 -7.13 -5.54
N VAL A 102 1.60 -7.70 -6.72
CA VAL A 102 2.42 -7.51 -7.93
C VAL A 102 2.37 -6.07 -8.41
N VAL A 103 1.18 -5.48 -8.51
CA VAL A 103 0.98 -4.11 -8.97
C VAL A 103 1.62 -3.12 -8.00
N GLY A 104 1.46 -3.33 -6.69
CA GLY A 104 2.08 -2.51 -5.65
C GLY A 104 3.60 -2.57 -5.65
N ALA A 105 4.17 -3.78 -5.76
CA ALA A 105 5.62 -3.97 -5.85
C ALA A 105 6.18 -3.33 -7.12
N GLY A 106 5.54 -3.56 -8.27
CA GLY A 106 5.94 -3.00 -9.55
C GLY A 106 5.89 -1.47 -9.56
N ALA A 107 4.84 -0.87 -8.98
CA ALA A 107 4.72 0.58 -8.87
C ALA A 107 5.80 1.17 -7.97
N ALA A 108 6.12 0.52 -6.84
CA ALA A 108 7.18 0.97 -5.94
C ALA A 108 8.57 0.87 -6.58
N LEU A 109 8.87 -0.26 -7.24
CA LEU A 109 10.14 -0.45 -7.95
C LEU A 109 10.29 0.54 -9.09
N GLY A 110 9.27 0.71 -9.93
CA GLY A 110 9.30 1.69 -11.02
C GLY A 110 9.48 3.11 -10.52
N PHE A 111 8.88 3.48 -9.39
CA PHE A 111 9.09 4.79 -8.77
C PHE A 111 10.53 4.98 -8.29
N VAL A 112 11.11 3.98 -7.62
CA VAL A 112 12.50 4.04 -7.16
C VAL A 112 13.47 4.12 -8.35
N GLU A 113 13.24 3.37 -9.42
CA GLU A 113 14.06 3.44 -10.64
C GLU A 113 14.00 4.82 -11.30
N ILE A 114 12.81 5.41 -11.41
CA ILE A 114 12.63 6.77 -11.93
C ILE A 114 13.39 7.76 -11.05
N VAL A 115 13.23 7.70 -9.72
CA VAL A 115 13.90 8.60 -8.79
C VAL A 115 15.42 8.45 -8.85
N ASN A 116 15.95 7.22 -8.85
CA ASN A 116 17.39 6.96 -8.97
C ASN A 116 17.95 7.45 -10.31
N GLY A 117 17.23 7.22 -11.41
CA GLY A 117 17.62 7.69 -12.74
C GLY A 117 17.68 9.22 -12.83
N LEU A 118 16.71 9.91 -12.21
CA LEU A 118 16.70 11.38 -12.16
C LEU A 118 17.77 11.95 -11.20
N ALA A 119 17.98 11.31 -10.06
CA ALA A 119 18.87 11.81 -9.01
C ALA A 119 20.35 11.42 -9.22
N LYS A 120 20.67 10.56 -10.21
CA LYS A 120 22.01 9.95 -10.39
C LYS A 120 22.58 9.37 -9.08
N SER A 121 21.70 8.89 -8.20
CA SER A 121 22.06 8.37 -6.89
C SER A 121 21.83 6.87 -6.85
N ASP A 122 22.83 6.12 -6.42
CA ASP A 122 22.68 4.71 -6.08
C ASP A 122 22.04 4.59 -4.70
N THR A 123 20.72 4.71 -4.63
CA THR A 123 19.99 4.34 -3.41
C THR A 123 20.31 2.88 -3.10
N SER A 124 20.79 2.60 -1.88
CA SER A 124 21.34 1.29 -1.52
C SER A 124 20.31 0.17 -1.75
N ARG A 125 20.79 -0.94 -2.34
CA ARG A 125 19.98 -2.13 -2.66
C ARG A 125 19.16 -2.65 -1.46
N SER A 126 19.67 -2.43 -0.24
CA SER A 126 19.02 -2.81 1.02
C SER A 126 17.80 -1.92 1.34
N LEU A 127 17.88 -0.61 1.13
CA LEU A 127 16.73 0.30 1.30
C LEU A 127 15.61 -0.03 0.30
N THR A 128 15.99 -0.31 -0.95
CA THR A 128 15.04 -0.67 -2.01
C THR A 128 14.31 -1.98 -1.68
N ALA A 129 15.03 -2.98 -1.15
CA ALA A 129 14.43 -4.25 -0.75
C ALA A 129 13.41 -4.07 0.39
N GLY A 130 13.74 -3.29 1.42
CA GLY A 130 12.84 -3.00 2.54
C GLY A 130 11.59 -2.23 2.11
N ALA A 131 11.77 -1.21 1.27
CA ALA A 131 10.66 -0.43 0.71
C ALA A 131 9.72 -1.29 -0.16
N THR A 132 10.29 -2.19 -0.97
CA THR A 132 9.51 -3.11 -1.81
C THR A 132 8.73 -4.11 -0.98
N LEU A 133 9.33 -4.69 0.07
CA LEU A 133 8.64 -5.61 0.97
C LEU A 133 7.46 -4.92 1.68
N ASN A 134 7.67 -3.71 2.18
CA ASN A 134 6.61 -2.91 2.79
C ASN A 134 5.49 -2.61 1.79
N ALA A 135 5.83 -2.28 0.54
CA ALA A 135 4.85 -2.03 -0.52
C ALA A 135 4.02 -3.28 -0.85
N ILE A 136 4.65 -4.47 -0.83
CA ILE A 136 3.95 -5.76 -1.00
C ILE A 136 2.93 -5.96 0.14
N VAL A 137 3.37 -5.82 1.40
CA VAL A 137 2.51 -6.01 2.58
C VAL A 137 1.36 -5.00 2.60
N ALA A 138 1.66 -3.73 2.37
CA ALA A 138 0.66 -2.67 2.27
C ALA A 138 -0.36 -2.95 1.17
N SER A 139 0.11 -3.35 -0.01
CA SER A 139 -0.77 -3.64 -1.15
C SER A 139 -1.61 -4.90 -0.92
N ALA A 140 -1.08 -5.91 -0.24
CA ALA A 140 -1.84 -7.11 0.12
C ALA A 140 -3.01 -6.76 1.05
N LEU A 141 -2.73 -6.05 2.14
CA LEU A 141 -3.71 -5.63 3.14
C LEU A 141 -4.77 -4.70 2.54
N MET A 142 -4.33 -3.71 1.77
CA MET A 142 -5.22 -2.75 1.13
C MET A 142 -6.07 -3.39 0.04
N SER A 143 -5.52 -4.32 -0.76
CA SER A 143 -6.29 -5.06 -1.76
C SER A 143 -7.32 -5.98 -1.12
N HIS A 144 -6.96 -6.64 -0.01
CA HIS A 144 -7.88 -7.49 0.74
C HIS A 144 -9.05 -6.70 1.34
N TRP A 145 -8.77 -5.50 1.86
CA TRP A 145 -9.77 -4.58 2.38
C TRP A 145 -10.65 -3.99 1.27
N LEU A 146 -10.04 -3.52 0.17
CA LEU A 146 -10.73 -2.90 -0.96
C LEU A 146 -11.69 -3.88 -1.61
N HIS A 147 -11.25 -5.13 -1.85
CA HIS A 147 -12.09 -6.18 -2.41
C HIS A 147 -13.34 -6.41 -1.56
N ARG A 148 -13.17 -6.58 -0.24
CA ARG A 148 -14.28 -6.77 0.70
C ARG A 148 -15.22 -5.55 0.76
N ARG A 149 -14.72 -4.34 0.51
CA ARG A 149 -15.53 -3.12 0.52
C ARG A 149 -16.29 -2.92 -0.78
N LEU A 150 -15.71 -3.30 -1.91
CA LEU A 150 -16.37 -3.30 -3.21
C LEU A 150 -17.43 -4.39 -3.28
N GLU A 151 -17.17 -5.59 -2.74
CA GLU A 151 -18.18 -6.67 -2.66
C GLU A 151 -19.40 -6.25 -1.84
N ARG A 152 -19.22 -5.48 -0.76
CA ARG A 152 -20.33 -4.97 0.07
C ARG A 152 -21.13 -3.84 -0.58
N ARG A 153 -20.60 -3.22 -1.64
CA ARG A 153 -21.24 -2.11 -2.36
C ARG A 153 -21.86 -2.55 -3.70
N ARG A 154 -21.73 -3.83 -4.04
CA ARG A 154 -22.30 -4.47 -5.23
C ARG A 154 -23.67 -5.05 -4.90
#